data_AF-A0A838IVZ7-F1
#
_entry.id   AF-A0A838IVZ7-F1
#
_cell.length_a   1.000
_cell.length_b   1.000
_cell.length_c   1.000
_cell.angle_alpha   90.00
_cell.angle_beta   90.00
_cell.angle_gamma   90.00
#
_symmetry.space_group_name_H-M   'P 1'
#
loop_
_entity.id
_entity.type
_entity.pdbx_description
1 polymer ?
#
loop_
_entity_poly.entity_id
_entity_poly.type
_entity_poly.pdbx_seq_one_letter_code
_entity_poly.pdbx_strand_id
1 'polypeptide(L)'
;MTSSQPPLRGAYLRPLDDPLVPARHSAGARARAAQLQAFVRPLHRVAREALPIEGVAALAIVGPDDWRRLFSYPYGFPFTRSGASGARLAGADGPTVTVVIPADYPPRLVRRFDPILLRAALAGVRPPSTAPRGPSAIEAPTPSGDVRELFDLVVGHEWGHAAAALAGLRLRVHWLDELIATATYLAALREVGASDVIARILAWAAVQEAGGNDSRRDLGAFEYPRGRLRLPQLVWFQGVLTRRAWELVGTPSDPWAFLLSLHEAVASVAPGPGTAHRGDVARALVAVEPSFRPWFEVFAAE
;
A
#
# COMPACT_ATOMS: atom_id res chain seq x y z
N MET A 1 2.86 7.57 34.64
CA MET A 1 3.24 6.14 34.83
C MET A 1 3.80 5.65 33.51
N THR A 2 5.11 5.45 33.42
CA THR A 2 5.79 4.96 32.21
C THR A 2 5.56 3.47 32.07
N SER A 3 4.63 3.07 31.19
CA SER A 3 4.48 1.67 30.76
C SER A 3 5.74 1.27 29.98
N SER A 4 6.70 0.66 30.65
CA SER A 4 7.88 0.06 30.02
C SER A 4 7.49 -1.32 29.48
N GLN A 5 6.92 -1.37 28.28
CA GLN A 5 6.80 -2.64 27.56
C GLN A 5 8.22 -3.22 27.32
N PRO A 6 8.39 -4.54 27.47
CA PRO A 6 9.68 -5.19 27.29
C PRO A 6 10.21 -4.97 25.85
N PRO A 7 11.53 -4.81 25.66
CA PRO A 7 12.11 -4.55 24.35
C PRO A 7 11.81 -5.69 23.36
N LEU A 8 11.44 -5.32 22.14
CA LEU A 8 11.14 -6.26 21.06
C LEU A 8 12.42 -6.93 20.58
N ARG A 9 12.75 -8.12 21.11
CA ARG A 9 14.00 -8.84 20.76
C ARG A 9 15.25 -7.95 20.85
N GLY A 10 15.32 -7.07 21.85
CA GLY A 10 16.44 -6.13 22.04
C GLY A 10 16.42 -4.88 21.15
N ALA A 11 15.35 -4.64 20.38
CA ALA A 11 15.08 -3.36 19.74
C ALA A 11 14.13 -2.51 20.61
N TYR A 12 14.44 -1.23 20.76
CA TYR A 12 13.60 -0.27 21.49
C TYR A 12 13.11 0.81 20.54
N LEU A 13 11.84 0.70 20.14
CA LEU A 13 11.16 1.72 19.33
C LEU A 13 10.47 2.72 20.24
N ARG A 14 10.81 4.01 20.10
CA ARG A 14 10.23 5.11 20.86
C ARG A 14 8.84 5.44 20.34
N PRO A 15 7.85 5.70 21.22
CA PRO A 15 6.53 6.10 20.78
C PRO A 15 6.53 7.52 20.19
N LEU A 16 5.66 7.74 19.22
CA LEU A 16 5.20 9.03 18.74
C LEU A 16 3.68 9.00 18.78
N ASP A 17 3.14 9.61 19.83
CA ASP A 17 1.73 9.48 20.19
C ASP A 17 0.83 10.20 19.19
N ASP A 18 -0.16 9.48 18.66
CA ASP A 18 -1.32 10.01 17.96
C ASP A 18 -2.48 9.03 18.18
N PRO A 19 -3.68 9.51 18.53
CA PRO A 19 -4.81 8.65 18.89
C PRO A 19 -5.43 7.92 17.69
N LEU A 20 -5.16 8.37 16.46
CA LEU A 20 -5.74 7.84 15.23
C LEU A 20 -4.78 6.92 14.49
N VAL A 21 -3.52 7.32 14.38
CA VAL A 21 -2.45 6.55 13.72
C VAL A 21 -1.20 6.56 14.62
N PRO A 22 -1.16 5.75 15.69
CA PRO A 22 -0.01 5.70 16.58
C PRO A 22 1.23 5.24 15.82
N ALA A 23 2.38 5.85 16.13
CA ALA A 23 3.65 5.52 15.49
C ALA A 23 4.71 5.16 16.53
N ARG A 24 5.66 4.32 16.13
CA ARG A 24 6.91 4.11 16.86
C ARG A 24 8.10 4.23 15.93
N HIS A 25 9.25 4.60 16.48
CA HIS A 25 10.44 4.85 15.66
C HIS A 25 11.76 4.46 16.34
N SER A 26 12.74 4.05 15.53
CA SER A 26 14.12 3.88 15.95
C SER A 26 14.76 5.21 16.36
N ALA A 27 15.90 5.14 17.07
CA ALA A 27 16.71 6.32 17.34
C ALA A 27 17.09 7.05 16.03
N GLY A 28 17.00 8.38 16.02
CA GLY A 28 17.26 9.21 14.82
C GLY A 28 16.09 9.34 13.83
N ALA A 29 15.07 8.49 13.93
CA ALA A 29 13.98 8.45 12.94
C ALA A 29 12.73 9.28 13.31
N ARG A 30 12.78 10.15 14.32
CA ARG A 30 11.61 10.89 14.83
C ARG A 30 10.98 11.80 13.77
N ALA A 31 11.79 12.60 13.09
CA ALA A 31 11.29 13.55 12.07
C ALA A 31 10.60 12.80 10.92
N ARG A 32 11.21 11.70 10.49
CA ARG A 32 10.65 10.81 9.47
C ARG A 32 9.32 10.18 9.89
N ALA A 33 9.25 9.72 11.14
CA ALA A 33 8.01 9.20 11.71
C ALA A 33 6.89 10.25 11.74
N ALA A 34 7.20 11.48 12.18
CA ALA A 34 6.23 12.57 12.19
C ALA A 34 5.74 12.92 10.78
N GLN A 35 6.65 12.95 9.79
CA GLN A 35 6.30 13.21 8.41
C GLN A 35 5.36 12.14 7.83
N LEU A 36 5.67 10.86 8.04
CA LEU A 36 4.86 9.75 7.54
C LEU A 36 3.52 9.62 8.28
N GLN A 37 3.51 9.93 9.59
CA GLN A 37 2.28 10.00 10.36
C GLN A 37 1.38 11.14 9.86
N ALA A 38 1.95 12.32 9.58
CA ALA A 38 1.20 13.44 9.00
C ALA A 38 0.64 13.11 7.60
N PHE A 39 1.34 12.30 6.82
CA PHE A 39 0.88 11.80 5.53
C PHE A 39 -0.31 10.82 5.66
N VAL A 40 -0.20 9.82 6.55
CA VAL A 40 -1.19 8.73 6.68
C VAL A 40 -2.42 9.13 7.49
N ARG A 41 -2.25 9.96 8.53
CA ARG A 41 -3.33 10.35 9.46
C ARG A 41 -4.60 10.89 8.77
N PRO A 42 -4.54 11.86 7.85
CA PRO A 42 -5.73 12.34 7.16
C PRO A 42 -6.40 11.26 6.30
N LEU A 43 -5.63 10.37 5.67
CA LEU A 43 -6.15 9.23 4.90
C LEU A 43 -6.92 8.28 5.82
N HIS A 44 -6.34 7.98 7.00
CA HIS A 44 -6.97 7.07 7.95
C HIS A 44 -8.27 7.63 8.54
N ARG A 45 -8.34 8.95 8.76
CA ARG A 45 -9.55 9.61 9.25
C ARG A 45 -10.73 9.38 8.30
N VAL A 46 -10.57 9.75 7.03
CA VAL A 46 -11.66 9.62 6.04
C VAL A 46 -12.02 8.16 5.79
N ALA A 47 -11.04 7.26 5.81
CA ALA A 47 -11.29 5.83 5.67
C ALA A 47 -12.10 5.25 6.84
N ARG A 48 -11.91 5.74 8.07
CA ARG A 48 -12.70 5.31 9.24
C ARG A 48 -14.13 5.82 9.22
N GLU A 49 -14.38 6.93 8.54
CA GLU A 49 -15.73 7.47 8.35
C GLU A 49 -16.48 6.69 7.28
N ALA A 50 -15.77 6.18 6.26
CA ALA A 50 -16.37 5.47 5.13
C ALA A 50 -16.42 3.94 5.29
N LEU A 51 -15.41 3.31 5.90
CA LEU A 51 -15.28 1.85 6.02
C LEU A 51 -15.42 1.38 7.47
N PRO A 52 -15.92 0.15 7.71
CA PRO A 52 -16.08 -0.43 9.05
C PRO A 52 -14.74 -0.89 9.64
N ILE A 53 -13.79 0.04 9.83
CA ILE A 53 -12.45 -0.27 10.35
C ILE A 53 -12.52 -0.59 11.85
N GLU A 54 -12.23 -1.83 12.20
CA GLU A 54 -12.15 -2.31 13.58
C GLU A 54 -10.69 -2.55 14.00
N GLY A 55 -10.21 -1.76 14.96
CA GLY A 55 -8.85 -1.89 15.52
C GLY A 55 -7.93 -0.71 15.20
N VAL A 56 -6.63 -0.97 15.22
CA VAL A 56 -5.59 0.07 15.14
C VAL A 56 -4.70 -0.12 13.91
N ALA A 57 -4.64 0.90 13.05
CA ALA A 57 -3.60 1.04 12.04
C ALA A 57 -2.43 1.83 12.63
N ALA A 58 -1.25 1.20 12.74
CA ALA A 58 -0.07 1.79 13.37
C ALA A 58 1.12 1.88 12.41
N LEU A 59 2.08 2.75 12.71
CA LEU A 59 3.34 2.87 11.96
C LEU A 59 4.53 2.44 12.81
N ALA A 60 5.50 1.74 12.20
CA ALA A 60 6.79 1.44 12.80
C ALA A 60 7.91 1.87 11.86
N ILE A 61 8.61 2.96 12.19
CA ILE A 61 9.71 3.52 11.40
C ILE A 61 11.03 2.98 11.96
N VAL A 62 11.60 2.00 11.28
CA VAL A 62 12.67 1.17 11.82
C VAL A 62 13.98 1.46 11.08
N GLY A 63 15.04 1.76 11.83
CA GLY A 63 16.40 1.93 11.29
C GLY A 63 17.08 0.59 11.01
N PRO A 64 18.24 0.59 10.32
CA PRO A 64 18.87 -0.63 9.83
C PRO A 64 19.29 -1.62 10.93
N ASP A 65 19.73 -1.13 12.09
CA ASP A 65 20.13 -1.97 13.22
C ASP A 65 18.94 -2.67 13.87
N ASP A 66 17.90 -1.91 14.22
CA ASP A 66 16.67 -2.47 14.78
C ASP A 66 15.97 -3.39 13.77
N TRP A 67 16.02 -3.07 12.47
CA TRP A 67 15.43 -3.90 11.43
C TRP A 67 16.04 -5.30 11.42
N ARG A 68 17.37 -5.42 11.49
CA ARG A 68 18.06 -6.72 11.54
C ARG A 68 17.73 -7.53 12.79
N ARG A 69 17.41 -6.87 13.91
CA ARG A 69 16.97 -7.53 15.15
C ARG A 69 15.53 -8.01 15.07
N LEU A 70 14.67 -7.24 14.39
CA LEU A 70 13.24 -7.48 14.31
C LEU A 70 12.85 -8.41 13.17
N PHE A 71 13.56 -8.37 12.04
CA PHE A 71 13.15 -9.00 10.78
C PHE A 71 14.30 -9.73 10.08
N SER A 72 13.95 -10.81 9.38
CA SER A 72 14.84 -11.55 8.49
C SER A 72 14.88 -10.99 7.06
N TYR A 73 14.04 -10.00 6.74
CA TYR A 73 13.97 -9.40 5.40
C TYR A 73 15.08 -8.38 5.17
N PRO A 74 15.54 -8.20 3.92
CA PRO A 74 16.43 -7.12 3.58
C PRO A 74 15.85 -5.76 3.98
N TYR A 75 16.69 -4.90 4.57
CA TYR A 75 16.31 -3.53 4.90
C TYR A 75 15.96 -2.72 3.65
N GLY A 76 14.81 -2.04 3.66
CA GLY A 76 14.52 -0.93 2.73
C GLY A 76 13.14 -0.89 2.08
N PHE A 77 12.38 -1.99 2.00
CA PHE A 77 11.02 -1.93 1.44
C PHE A 77 9.97 -1.88 2.56
N PRO A 78 9.00 -0.96 2.50
CA PRO A 78 7.84 -0.98 3.40
C PRO A 78 7.07 -2.31 3.29
N PHE A 79 6.45 -2.73 4.38
CA PHE A 79 5.55 -3.90 4.39
C PHE A 79 4.60 -3.86 5.59
N THR A 80 3.51 -4.60 5.49
CA THR A 80 2.49 -4.68 6.54
C THR A 80 2.64 -5.91 7.46
N ARG A 81 2.41 -5.74 8.76
CA ARG A 81 2.35 -6.81 9.78
C ARG A 81 1.04 -6.77 10.56
N SER A 82 0.33 -7.89 10.58
CA SER A 82 -0.91 -8.06 11.34
C SER A 82 -0.74 -8.98 12.56
N GLY A 83 -1.79 -9.06 13.38
CA GLY A 83 -1.89 -9.97 14.53
C GLY A 83 -0.91 -9.62 15.66
N ALA A 84 -0.52 -10.62 16.46
CA ALA A 84 0.33 -10.42 17.63
C ALA A 84 1.69 -9.77 17.32
N SER A 85 2.21 -9.94 16.10
CA SER A 85 3.46 -9.28 15.70
C SER A 85 3.26 -7.80 15.36
N GLY A 86 2.13 -7.44 14.73
CA GLY A 86 1.75 -6.03 14.52
C GLY A 86 1.48 -5.33 15.85
N ALA A 87 0.61 -5.90 16.67
CA ALA A 87 0.27 -5.37 18.01
C ALA A 87 1.53 -5.10 18.86
N ARG A 88 2.48 -6.04 18.88
CA ARG A 88 3.78 -5.86 19.56
C ARG A 88 4.61 -4.71 18.99
N LEU A 89 4.67 -4.53 17.67
CA LEU A 89 5.39 -3.42 17.04
C LEU A 89 4.75 -2.07 17.35
N ALA A 90 3.42 -2.00 17.45
CA ALA A 90 2.71 -0.78 17.84
C ALA A 90 2.78 -0.53 19.36
N GLY A 91 2.98 -1.58 20.15
CA GLY A 91 2.78 -1.56 21.60
C GLY A 91 1.32 -1.37 21.98
N ALA A 92 0.42 -1.95 21.20
CA ALA A 92 -1.02 -1.86 21.37
C ALA A 92 -1.59 -3.20 21.87
N ASP A 93 -2.69 -3.13 22.62
CA ASP A 93 -3.50 -4.27 23.01
C ASP A 93 -4.72 -4.33 22.06
N GLY A 94 -4.94 -5.48 21.41
CA GLY A 94 -6.07 -5.70 20.49
C GLY A 94 -5.71 -5.79 19.00
N PRO A 95 -6.72 -5.88 18.11
CA PRO A 95 -6.51 -6.00 16.66
C PRO A 95 -5.70 -4.84 16.12
N THR A 96 -4.49 -5.13 15.65
CA THR A 96 -3.55 -4.13 15.17
C THR A 96 -2.91 -4.58 13.88
N VAL A 97 -2.83 -3.67 12.92
CA VAL A 97 -2.04 -3.83 11.71
C VAL A 97 -1.01 -2.71 11.65
N THR A 98 0.26 -3.07 11.59
CA THR A 98 1.38 -2.13 11.61
C THR A 98 2.04 -2.08 10.24
N VAL A 99 2.13 -0.87 9.69
CA VAL A 99 2.95 -0.58 8.51
C VAL A 99 4.39 -0.38 8.97
N VAL A 100 5.27 -1.28 8.56
CA VAL A 100 6.70 -1.21 8.86
C VAL A 100 7.40 -0.47 7.73
N ILE A 101 8.11 0.60 8.08
CA ILE A 101 8.70 1.54 7.13
C ILE A 101 10.18 1.70 7.49
N PRO A 102 11.12 1.66 6.53
CA PRO A 102 12.51 1.94 6.85
C PRO A 102 12.70 3.42 7.22
N ALA A 103 13.66 3.71 8.10
CA ALA A 103 14.02 5.09 8.44
C ALA A 103 14.63 5.86 7.26
N ASP A 104 15.25 5.15 6.31
CA ASP A 104 15.86 5.65 5.09
C ASP A 104 15.90 4.58 3.99
N TYR A 105 16.13 4.98 2.74
CA TYR A 105 16.23 4.05 1.62
C TYR A 105 17.69 3.78 1.25
N PRO A 106 18.16 2.53 1.33
CA PRO A 106 19.56 2.23 1.04
C PRO A 106 19.85 2.39 -0.45
N PRO A 107 21.04 2.89 -0.85
CA PRO A 107 21.38 3.09 -2.27
C PRO A 107 21.25 1.84 -3.15
N ARG A 108 21.52 0.65 -2.59
CA ARG A 108 21.35 -0.63 -3.29
C ARG A 108 19.91 -0.89 -3.73
N LEU A 109 18.93 -0.36 -2.99
CA LEU A 109 17.52 -0.52 -3.29
C LEU A 109 17.12 0.43 -4.43
N VAL A 110 17.51 1.69 -4.31
CA VAL A 110 17.34 2.73 -5.35
C VAL A 110 17.84 2.21 -6.70
N ARG A 111 19.08 1.70 -6.73
CA ARG A 111 19.71 1.18 -7.96
C ARG A 111 19.03 -0.04 -8.58
N ARG A 112 18.18 -0.77 -7.84
CA ARG A 112 17.39 -1.87 -8.44
C ARG A 112 16.34 -1.37 -9.42
N PHE A 113 16.00 -0.09 -9.37
CA PHE A 113 15.06 0.54 -10.31
C PHE A 113 15.74 1.12 -11.55
N ASP A 114 17.07 1.21 -11.61
CA ASP A 114 17.78 1.75 -12.78
C ASP A 114 17.37 1.06 -14.10
N PRO A 115 17.26 -0.29 -14.18
CA PRO A 115 16.82 -0.95 -15.41
C PRO A 115 15.36 -0.63 -15.79
N ILE A 116 14.49 -0.45 -14.79
CA ILE A 116 13.07 -0.10 -15.00
C ILE A 116 12.97 1.32 -15.54
N LEU A 117 13.69 2.26 -14.92
CA LEU A 117 13.74 3.67 -15.35
C LEU A 117 14.31 3.80 -16.75
N LEU A 118 15.38 3.05 -17.07
CA LEU A 118 15.97 3.04 -18.41
C LEU A 118 14.96 2.56 -19.46
N ARG A 119 14.26 1.45 -19.21
CA ARG A 119 13.25 0.91 -20.13
C ARG A 119 12.07 1.88 -20.32
N ALA A 120 11.58 2.46 -19.23
CA ALA A 120 10.52 3.47 -19.30
C ALA A 120 10.95 4.68 -20.13
N ALA A 121 12.18 5.17 -19.92
CA ALA A 121 12.73 6.29 -20.68
C ALA A 121 12.89 5.98 -22.18
N LEU A 122 13.32 4.76 -22.53
CA LEU A 122 13.38 4.29 -23.91
C LEU A 122 11.98 4.22 -24.56
N ALA A 123 10.95 3.94 -23.77
CA ALA A 123 9.55 3.99 -24.20
C ALA A 123 8.95 5.42 -24.18
N GLY A 124 9.74 6.45 -23.91
CA GLY A 124 9.29 7.84 -23.87
C GLY A 124 8.56 8.24 -22.58
N VAL A 125 8.49 7.37 -21.58
CA VAL A 125 7.83 7.62 -20.29
C VAL A 125 8.86 8.05 -19.25
N ARG A 126 8.58 9.13 -18.52
CA ARG A 126 9.49 9.68 -17.50
C ARG A 126 8.82 9.73 -16.13
N PRO A 127 9.59 9.63 -15.03
CA PRO A 127 9.11 9.92 -13.69
C PRO A 127 8.46 11.30 -13.60
N PRO A 128 7.52 11.51 -12.65
CA PRO A 128 6.94 12.83 -12.42
C PRO A 128 8.03 13.86 -12.18
N SER A 129 7.98 14.97 -12.93
CA SER A 129 8.93 16.07 -12.75
C SER A 129 8.58 16.88 -11.49
N THR A 130 9.52 17.72 -11.04
CA THR A 130 9.34 18.72 -9.97
C THR A 130 8.45 19.89 -10.40
N ALA A 131 7.35 19.61 -11.09
CA ALA A 131 6.38 20.62 -11.50
C ALA A 131 5.82 21.37 -10.27
N PRO A 132 5.45 22.65 -10.41
CA PRO A 132 5.00 23.47 -9.29
C PRO A 132 3.87 22.80 -8.52
N ARG A 133 4.00 22.77 -7.19
CA ARG A 133 2.98 22.26 -6.28
C ARG A 133 1.74 23.15 -6.39
N GLY A 134 0.60 22.60 -6.81
CA GLY A 134 -0.69 23.20 -6.50
C GLY A 134 -0.95 23.14 -4.99
N PRO A 135 -1.92 23.87 -4.45
CA PRO A 135 -2.33 23.70 -3.06
C PRO A 135 -2.81 22.25 -2.87
N SER A 136 -2.16 21.51 -1.98
CA SER A 136 -2.58 20.16 -1.58
C SER A 136 -2.82 20.12 -0.08
N ALA A 137 -3.86 19.40 0.33
CA ALA A 137 -4.15 19.17 1.73
C ALA A 137 -3.08 18.29 2.42
N ILE A 138 -2.25 17.58 1.65
CA ILE A 138 -1.22 16.67 2.15
C ILE A 138 0.04 16.81 1.29
N GLU A 139 1.21 16.88 1.93
CA GLU A 139 2.48 16.79 1.21
C GLU A 139 2.98 15.34 1.14
N ALA A 140 3.45 14.93 -0.04
CA ALA A 140 4.18 13.67 -0.14
C ALA A 140 5.52 13.77 0.63
N PRO A 141 5.99 12.68 1.27
CA PRO A 141 7.15 12.75 2.15
C PRO A 141 8.50 13.00 1.45
N THR A 142 8.64 12.74 0.14
CA THR A 142 9.87 13.01 -0.63
C THR A 142 9.54 13.89 -1.85
N PRO A 143 10.43 14.82 -2.26
CA PRO A 143 10.28 15.61 -3.48
C PRO A 143 10.15 14.75 -4.74
N SER A 144 9.44 15.25 -5.77
CA SER A 144 9.14 14.46 -6.96
C SER A 144 10.35 14.20 -7.87
N GLY A 145 10.30 13.08 -8.59
CA GLY A 145 11.29 12.70 -9.60
C GLY A 145 12.46 11.85 -9.08
N ASP A 146 12.55 11.62 -7.76
CA ASP A 146 13.43 10.62 -7.16
C ASP A 146 12.63 9.32 -6.93
N VAL A 147 13.21 8.15 -7.21
CA VAL A 147 12.59 6.84 -6.90
C VAL A 147 12.29 6.66 -5.41
N ARG A 148 12.95 7.42 -4.53
CA ARG A 148 12.60 7.47 -3.10
C ARG A 148 11.18 8.01 -2.87
N GLU A 149 10.67 8.87 -3.76
CA GLU A 149 9.26 9.28 -3.75
C GLU A 149 8.35 8.08 -3.99
N LEU A 150 8.66 7.23 -4.98
CA LEU A 150 7.88 6.02 -5.22
C LEU A 150 7.80 5.15 -3.96
N PHE A 151 8.92 4.98 -3.23
CA PHE A 151 8.92 4.21 -1.99
C PHE A 151 8.06 4.85 -0.89
N ASP A 152 7.96 6.17 -0.86
CA ASP A 152 7.09 6.90 0.08
C ASP A 152 5.63 6.80 -0.29
N LEU A 153 5.32 6.83 -1.58
CA LEU A 153 3.96 6.60 -2.06
C LEU A 153 3.52 5.16 -1.80
N VAL A 154 4.45 4.19 -1.80
CA VAL A 154 4.19 2.80 -1.38
C VAL A 154 3.82 2.70 0.10
N VAL A 155 4.21 3.65 0.97
CA VAL A 155 3.72 3.66 2.37
C VAL A 155 2.20 3.83 2.41
N GLY A 156 1.64 4.66 1.52
CA GLY A 156 0.19 4.81 1.40
C GLY A 156 -0.50 3.52 0.92
N HIS A 157 0.14 2.78 0.01
CA HIS A 157 -0.31 1.45 -0.41
C HIS A 157 -0.31 0.43 0.74
N GLU A 158 0.77 0.37 1.52
CA GLU A 158 0.84 -0.50 2.70
C GLU A 158 -0.17 -0.08 3.79
N TRP A 159 -0.43 1.23 3.93
CA TRP A 159 -1.54 1.69 4.75
C TRP A 159 -2.90 1.22 4.21
N GLY A 160 -3.10 1.23 2.88
CA GLY A 160 -4.29 0.67 2.24
C GLY A 160 -4.51 -0.80 2.60
N HIS A 161 -3.44 -1.62 2.60
CA HIS A 161 -3.47 -3.00 3.11
C HIS A 161 -3.91 -3.06 4.57
N ALA A 162 -3.38 -2.18 5.42
CA ALA A 162 -3.74 -2.13 6.83
C ALA A 162 -5.21 -1.77 7.04
N ALA A 163 -5.70 -0.72 6.36
CA ALA A 163 -7.09 -0.28 6.43
C ALA A 163 -8.05 -1.35 5.91
N ALA A 164 -7.77 -1.94 4.74
CA ALA A 164 -8.59 -3.01 4.18
C ALA A 164 -8.64 -4.24 5.08
N ALA A 165 -7.52 -4.64 5.69
CA ALA A 165 -7.49 -5.76 6.62
C ALA A 165 -8.34 -5.50 7.89
N LEU A 166 -8.28 -4.29 8.43
CA LEU A 166 -9.08 -3.88 9.60
C LEU A 166 -10.56 -3.68 9.27
N ALA A 167 -10.90 -3.42 8.00
CA ALA A 167 -12.27 -3.34 7.50
C ALA A 167 -12.85 -4.68 7.02
N GLY A 168 -12.14 -5.81 7.23
CA GLY A 168 -12.61 -7.12 6.77
C GLY A 168 -12.54 -7.37 5.26
N LEU A 169 -11.90 -6.47 4.50
CA LEU A 169 -11.79 -6.51 3.03
C LEU A 169 -10.64 -7.39 2.50
N ARG A 170 -9.98 -8.17 3.35
CA ARG A 170 -8.89 -9.06 2.93
C ARG A 170 -9.43 -10.41 2.45
N LEU A 171 -9.30 -10.69 1.16
CA LEU A 171 -9.97 -11.79 0.47
C LEU A 171 -9.06 -13.00 0.21
N ARG A 172 -7.75 -12.89 0.49
CA ARG A 172 -6.74 -13.95 0.30
C ARG A 172 -6.57 -14.38 -1.17
N VAL A 173 -6.96 -13.49 -2.07
CA VAL A 173 -6.63 -13.49 -3.49
C VAL A 173 -5.62 -12.37 -3.65
N HIS A 174 -4.34 -12.69 -3.83
CA HIS A 174 -3.23 -11.75 -3.70
C HIS A 174 -3.37 -10.55 -4.62
N TRP A 175 -3.65 -10.77 -5.92
CA TRP A 175 -3.75 -9.64 -6.85
C TRP A 175 -4.93 -8.71 -6.49
N LEU A 176 -6.00 -9.28 -5.94
CA LEU A 176 -7.18 -8.54 -5.53
C LEU A 176 -6.95 -7.82 -4.21
N ASP A 177 -6.21 -8.43 -3.27
CA ASP A 177 -5.77 -7.78 -2.04
C ASP A 177 -4.88 -6.55 -2.38
N GLU A 178 -3.98 -6.65 -3.37
CA GLU A 178 -3.20 -5.50 -3.86
C GLU A 178 -4.06 -4.43 -4.53
N LEU A 179 -5.05 -4.83 -5.34
CA LEU A 179 -5.98 -3.91 -5.97
C LEU A 179 -6.81 -3.15 -4.94
N ILE A 180 -7.34 -3.87 -3.94
CA ILE A 180 -8.15 -3.30 -2.84
C ILE A 180 -7.31 -2.34 -2.02
N ALA A 181 -6.06 -2.69 -1.69
CA ALA A 181 -5.15 -1.79 -0.98
C ALA A 181 -4.93 -0.49 -1.77
N THR A 182 -4.68 -0.61 -3.08
CA THR A 182 -4.47 0.56 -3.95
C THR A 182 -5.74 1.40 -4.11
N ALA A 183 -6.90 0.76 -4.27
CA ALA A 183 -8.20 1.44 -4.37
C ALA A 183 -8.55 2.17 -3.06
N THR A 184 -8.33 1.53 -1.90
CA THR A 184 -8.49 2.15 -0.58
C THR A 184 -7.61 3.39 -0.43
N TYR A 185 -6.36 3.29 -0.89
CA TYR A 185 -5.43 4.40 -0.86
C TYR A 185 -5.86 5.57 -1.76
N LEU A 186 -6.21 5.29 -3.02
CA LEU A 186 -6.65 6.32 -3.96
C LEU A 186 -8.00 6.94 -3.57
N ALA A 187 -8.93 6.16 -3.02
CA ALA A 187 -10.21 6.65 -2.51
C ALA A 187 -9.99 7.66 -1.37
N ALA A 188 -9.13 7.33 -0.40
CA ALA A 188 -8.78 8.22 0.69
C ALA A 188 -8.10 9.50 0.19
N LEU A 189 -7.19 9.40 -0.77
CA LEU A 189 -6.53 10.56 -1.38
C LEU A 189 -7.52 11.48 -2.10
N ARG A 190 -8.53 10.90 -2.75
CA ARG A 190 -9.58 11.68 -3.42
C ARG A 190 -10.44 12.44 -2.41
N GLU A 191 -10.83 11.75 -1.34
CA GLU A 191 -11.69 12.30 -0.28
C GLU A 191 -11.01 13.46 0.47
N VAL A 192 -9.70 13.37 0.72
CA VAL A 192 -8.92 14.46 1.34
C VAL A 192 -8.50 15.56 0.34
N GLY A 193 -8.84 15.42 -0.95
CA GLY A 193 -8.50 16.41 -1.98
C GLY A 193 -7.01 16.45 -2.39
N ALA A 194 -6.27 15.34 -2.27
CA ALA A 194 -4.85 15.24 -2.59
C ALA A 194 -4.59 14.91 -4.08
N SER A 195 -5.18 15.69 -4.99
CA SER A 195 -5.12 15.43 -6.44
C SER A 195 -3.69 15.44 -7.02
N ASP A 196 -2.77 16.20 -6.43
CA ASP A 196 -1.36 16.23 -6.82
C ASP A 196 -0.63 14.93 -6.47
N VAL A 197 -0.95 14.30 -5.32
CA VAL A 197 -0.40 13.01 -4.91
C VAL A 197 -0.95 11.91 -5.82
N ILE A 198 -2.25 11.95 -6.16
CA ILE A 198 -2.87 11.03 -7.11
C ILE A 198 -2.17 11.12 -8.48
N ALA A 199 -1.99 12.33 -9.02
CA ALA A 199 -1.33 12.52 -10.30
C ALA A 199 0.10 11.94 -10.31
N ARG A 200 0.83 12.04 -9.20
CA ARG A 200 2.17 11.48 -9.06
C ARG A 200 2.16 9.96 -8.97
N ILE A 201 1.22 9.36 -8.24
CA ILE A 201 1.02 7.90 -8.21
C ILE A 201 0.73 7.38 -9.61
N LEU A 202 -0.15 8.03 -10.36
CA LEU A 202 -0.49 7.64 -11.74
C LEU A 202 0.68 7.82 -12.71
N ALA A 203 1.48 8.88 -12.55
CA ALA A 203 2.70 9.06 -13.34
C ALA A 203 3.73 7.96 -13.05
N TRP A 204 3.90 7.58 -11.78
CA TRP A 204 4.72 6.44 -11.41
C TRP A 204 4.16 5.12 -11.93
N ALA A 205 2.85 4.90 -11.90
CA ALA A 205 2.22 3.71 -12.49
C ALA A 205 2.55 3.57 -13.98
N ALA A 206 2.50 4.67 -14.74
CA ALA A 206 2.91 4.68 -16.15
C ALA A 206 4.39 4.28 -16.33
N VAL A 207 5.29 4.77 -15.47
CA VAL A 207 6.71 4.35 -15.46
C VAL A 207 6.85 2.86 -15.15
N GLN A 208 6.12 2.38 -14.15
CA GLN A 208 6.17 0.98 -13.72
C GLN A 208 5.73 0.02 -14.83
N GLU A 209 4.72 0.39 -15.60
CA GLU A 209 4.24 -0.42 -16.72
C GLU A 209 5.18 -0.40 -17.92
N ALA A 210 5.66 0.79 -18.29
CA ALA A 210 6.61 0.94 -19.39
C ALA A 210 7.94 0.24 -19.09
N GLY A 211 8.40 0.30 -17.83
CA GLY A 211 9.69 -0.25 -17.42
C GLY A 211 9.66 -1.70 -16.93
N GLY A 212 8.53 -2.17 -16.42
CA GLY A 212 8.39 -3.47 -15.75
C GLY A 212 8.16 -4.67 -16.69
N ASN A 213 7.82 -4.43 -17.95
CA ASN A 213 7.46 -5.51 -18.88
C ASN A 213 8.65 -6.45 -19.17
N ASP A 214 8.52 -7.74 -18.81
CA ASP A 214 9.54 -8.79 -19.01
C ASP A 214 8.89 -10.12 -19.45
N SER A 215 7.98 -10.08 -20.43
CA SER A 215 7.36 -11.23 -21.15
C SER A 215 6.32 -12.12 -20.44
N ARG A 216 6.08 -12.01 -19.13
CA ARG A 216 4.96 -12.74 -18.47
C ARG A 216 3.95 -11.80 -17.84
N ARG A 217 2.70 -11.89 -18.30
CA ARG A 217 1.54 -11.08 -17.86
C ARG A 217 0.41 -11.89 -17.23
N ASP A 218 0.58 -13.19 -17.01
CA ASP A 218 -0.49 -14.01 -16.43
C ASP A 218 -0.74 -13.67 -14.95
N LEU A 219 -1.99 -13.36 -14.61
CA LEU A 219 -2.45 -13.11 -13.25
C LEU A 219 -2.25 -14.34 -12.35
N GLY A 220 -2.32 -15.56 -12.92
CA GLY A 220 -2.01 -16.80 -12.24
C GLY A 220 -0.58 -16.87 -11.72
N ALA A 221 0.38 -16.26 -12.43
CA ALA A 221 1.78 -16.17 -12.01
C ALA A 221 1.99 -15.23 -10.80
N PHE A 222 1.08 -14.27 -10.58
CA PHE A 222 1.04 -13.44 -9.38
C PHE A 222 0.58 -14.25 -8.15
N GLU A 223 -0.34 -15.20 -8.36
CA GLU A 223 -0.89 -16.06 -7.31
C GLU A 223 0.03 -17.24 -6.94
N TYR A 224 0.66 -17.87 -7.93
CA TYR A 224 1.44 -19.09 -7.73
C TYR A 224 2.55 -19.31 -8.78
N PRO A 225 3.73 -19.84 -8.37
CA PRO A 225 4.21 -20.03 -7.00
C PRO A 225 4.69 -18.71 -6.39
N ARG A 226 4.36 -18.50 -5.11
CA ARG A 226 4.69 -17.27 -4.37
C ARG A 226 6.19 -16.96 -4.41
N GLY A 227 6.54 -15.71 -4.65
CA GLY A 227 7.93 -15.22 -4.60
C GLY A 227 8.80 -15.57 -5.81
N ARG A 228 8.23 -16.09 -6.90
CA ARG A 228 8.99 -16.35 -8.15
C ARG A 228 8.97 -15.19 -9.15
N LEU A 229 8.07 -14.22 -9.00
CA LEU A 229 8.08 -13.04 -9.86
C LEU A 229 9.34 -12.21 -9.61
N ARG A 230 10.00 -11.83 -10.70
CA ARG A 230 11.15 -10.91 -10.66
C ARG A 230 10.66 -9.49 -10.41
N LEU A 231 11.55 -8.63 -9.93
CA LEU A 231 11.22 -7.23 -9.64
C LEU A 231 10.52 -6.50 -10.81
N PRO A 232 10.97 -6.60 -12.08
CA PRO A 232 10.27 -5.94 -13.18
C PRO A 232 8.80 -6.37 -13.31
N GLN A 233 8.52 -7.67 -13.15
CA GLN A 233 7.16 -8.21 -13.22
C GLN A 233 6.30 -7.70 -12.07
N LEU A 234 6.81 -7.71 -10.83
CA LEU A 234 6.11 -7.15 -9.68
C LEU A 234 5.79 -5.67 -9.88
N VAL A 235 6.75 -4.92 -10.42
CA VAL A 235 6.58 -3.50 -10.71
C VAL A 235 5.52 -3.29 -11.80
N TRP A 236 5.53 -4.09 -12.87
CA TRP A 236 4.51 -4.03 -13.90
C TRP A 236 3.10 -4.29 -13.34
N PHE A 237 2.92 -5.34 -12.52
CA PHE A 237 1.65 -5.61 -11.86
C PHE A 237 1.19 -4.45 -11.00
N GLN A 238 2.09 -3.86 -10.20
CA GLN A 238 1.76 -2.68 -9.39
C GLN A 238 1.22 -1.54 -10.23
N GLY A 239 1.84 -1.23 -11.37
CA GLY A 239 1.38 -0.17 -12.27
C GLY A 239 -0.01 -0.45 -12.84
N VAL A 240 -0.21 -1.65 -13.40
CA VAL A 240 -1.50 -2.07 -13.98
C VAL A 240 -2.62 -2.05 -12.94
N LEU A 241 -2.36 -2.57 -11.73
CA LEU A 241 -3.32 -2.56 -10.64
C LEU A 241 -3.62 -1.14 -10.16
N THR A 242 -2.63 -0.25 -10.18
CA THR A 242 -2.82 1.17 -9.83
C THR A 242 -3.73 1.88 -10.82
N ARG A 243 -3.52 1.69 -12.13
CA ARG A 243 -4.44 2.23 -13.14
C ARG A 243 -5.84 1.67 -12.98
N ARG A 244 -5.96 0.36 -12.78
CA ARG A 244 -7.26 -0.27 -12.57
C ARG A 244 -7.96 0.25 -11.32
N ALA A 245 -7.25 0.40 -10.21
CA ALA A 245 -7.81 0.97 -8.99
C ALA A 245 -8.35 2.39 -9.24
N TRP A 246 -7.63 3.21 -10.01
CA TRP A 246 -8.08 4.55 -10.35
C TRP A 246 -9.33 4.57 -11.23
N GLU A 247 -9.50 3.64 -12.18
CA GLU A 247 -10.75 3.53 -12.95
C GLU A 247 -11.96 3.30 -12.04
N LEU A 248 -11.78 2.49 -10.98
CA LEU A 248 -12.83 2.12 -10.02
C LEU A 248 -13.21 3.28 -9.09
N VAL A 249 -12.23 4.05 -8.62
CA VAL A 249 -12.45 5.09 -7.60
C VAL A 249 -12.42 6.52 -8.15
N GLY A 250 -11.99 6.72 -9.40
CA GLY A 250 -11.73 8.04 -9.97
C GLY A 250 -12.94 8.70 -10.63
N THR A 251 -13.95 7.91 -11.03
CA THR A 251 -15.14 8.39 -11.76
C THR A 251 -16.41 8.55 -10.91
N PRO A 252 -16.70 7.72 -9.88
CA PRO A 252 -17.95 7.86 -9.14
C PRO A 252 -17.97 9.14 -8.29
N SER A 253 -19.14 9.69 -7.98
CA SER A 253 -19.25 10.82 -7.03
C SER A 253 -18.81 10.46 -5.61
N ASP A 254 -18.89 9.17 -5.24
CA ASP A 254 -18.39 8.61 -3.98
C ASP A 254 -17.15 7.72 -4.24
N PRO A 255 -15.97 8.07 -3.73
CA PRO A 255 -14.75 7.29 -3.96
C PRO A 255 -14.77 5.89 -3.31
N TRP A 256 -15.66 5.64 -2.35
CA TRP A 256 -15.71 4.41 -1.57
C TRP A 256 -16.71 3.39 -2.11
N ALA A 257 -17.58 3.78 -3.04
CA ALA A 257 -18.70 2.98 -3.52
C ALA A 257 -18.31 1.57 -3.98
N PHE A 258 -17.21 1.42 -4.72
CA PHE A 258 -16.69 0.11 -5.15
C PHE A 258 -16.28 -0.78 -3.96
N LEU A 259 -15.55 -0.22 -3.00
CA LEU A 259 -15.04 -0.95 -1.84
C LEU A 259 -16.19 -1.41 -0.92
N LEU A 260 -17.19 -0.54 -0.72
CA LEU A 260 -18.38 -0.85 0.05
C LEU A 260 -19.23 -1.94 -0.63
N SER A 261 -19.49 -1.80 -1.93
CA SER A 261 -20.25 -2.80 -2.69
C SER A 261 -19.55 -4.16 -2.70
N LEU A 262 -18.21 -4.18 -2.81
CA LEU A 262 -17.43 -5.40 -2.74
C LEU A 262 -17.48 -6.03 -1.34
N HIS A 263 -17.37 -5.22 -0.28
CA HIS A 263 -17.48 -5.68 1.11
C HIS A 263 -18.83 -6.38 1.34
N GLU A 264 -19.94 -5.74 0.95
CA GLU A 264 -21.28 -6.30 1.09
C GLU A 264 -21.47 -7.59 0.27
N ALA A 265 -21.02 -7.59 -0.99
CA ALA A 265 -21.12 -8.75 -1.85
C ALA A 265 -20.33 -9.95 -1.30
N VAL A 266 -19.12 -9.73 -0.78
CA VAL A 266 -18.31 -10.78 -0.16
C VAL A 266 -18.95 -11.28 1.15
N ALA A 267 -19.44 -10.37 2.00
CA ALA A 267 -20.09 -10.74 3.26
C ALA A 267 -21.32 -11.66 3.03
N SER A 268 -22.02 -11.48 1.91
CA SER A 268 -23.16 -12.33 1.54
C SER A 268 -22.80 -13.77 1.14
N VAL A 269 -21.56 -14.00 0.67
CA VAL A 269 -21.09 -15.32 0.22
C VAL A 269 -20.10 -15.96 1.19
N ALA A 270 -19.64 -15.23 2.19
CA ALA A 270 -18.69 -15.68 3.19
C ALA A 270 -18.98 -15.05 4.56
N PRO A 271 -19.59 -15.79 5.49
CA PRO A 271 -19.99 -15.25 6.80
C PRO A 271 -18.81 -14.97 7.75
N GLY A 272 -17.56 -15.08 7.30
CA GLY A 272 -16.38 -14.78 8.11
C GLY A 272 -15.14 -14.37 7.31
N PRO A 273 -14.16 -13.69 7.94
CA PRO A 273 -12.94 -13.25 7.28
C PRO A 273 -12.15 -14.41 6.66
N GLY A 274 -11.89 -14.33 5.35
CA GLY A 274 -11.06 -15.32 4.66
C GLY A 274 -11.67 -16.72 4.51
N THR A 275 -12.99 -16.87 4.72
CA THR A 275 -13.72 -18.13 4.48
C THR A 275 -14.27 -18.23 3.06
N ALA A 276 -14.22 -17.15 2.28
CA ALA A 276 -14.69 -17.12 0.90
C ALA A 276 -13.86 -18.04 0.00
N HIS A 277 -14.53 -18.90 -0.78
CA HIS A 277 -13.84 -19.63 -1.84
C HIS A 277 -13.46 -18.67 -2.98
N ARG A 278 -12.32 -18.89 -3.63
CA ARG A 278 -11.81 -18.00 -4.70
C ARG A 278 -12.82 -17.77 -5.82
N GLY A 279 -13.57 -18.83 -6.18
CA GLY A 279 -14.63 -18.75 -7.19
C GLY A 279 -15.80 -17.86 -6.78
N ASP A 280 -16.13 -17.82 -5.48
CA ASP A 280 -17.20 -16.96 -4.96
C ASP A 280 -16.77 -15.50 -4.99
N VAL A 281 -15.52 -15.23 -4.58
CA VAL A 281 -14.91 -13.89 -4.66
C VAL A 281 -14.90 -13.38 -6.10
N ALA A 282 -14.51 -14.21 -7.06
CA ALA A 282 -14.49 -13.83 -8.47
C ALA A 282 -15.90 -13.52 -9.00
N ARG A 283 -16.92 -14.30 -8.61
CA ARG A 283 -18.32 -14.03 -8.99
C ARG A 283 -18.85 -12.75 -8.37
N ALA A 284 -18.59 -12.53 -7.08
CA ALA A 284 -18.98 -11.31 -6.38
C ALA A 284 -18.33 -10.08 -7.01
N LEU A 285 -17.03 -10.14 -7.30
CA LEU A 285 -16.29 -9.06 -7.96
C LEU A 285 -16.90 -8.69 -9.32
N VAL A 286 -17.17 -9.68 -10.17
CA VAL A 286 -17.75 -9.46 -11.50
C VAL A 286 -19.21 -8.99 -11.44
N ALA A 287 -19.94 -9.37 -10.39
CA ALA A 287 -21.30 -8.87 -10.18
C ALA A 287 -21.31 -7.39 -9.76
N VAL A 288 -20.39 -7.00 -8.87
CA VAL A 288 -20.21 -5.61 -8.41
C VAL A 288 -19.67 -4.73 -9.54
N GLU A 289 -18.69 -5.24 -10.28
CA GLU A 289 -18.01 -4.48 -11.34
C GLU A 289 -17.85 -5.35 -12.61
N PRO A 290 -18.85 -5.35 -13.51
CA PRO A 290 -18.81 -6.16 -14.72
C PRO A 290 -17.63 -5.86 -15.65
N SER A 291 -17.01 -4.67 -15.57
CA SER A 291 -15.86 -4.32 -16.41
C SER A 291 -14.60 -5.13 -16.10
N PHE A 292 -14.57 -5.91 -15.00
CA PHE A 292 -13.48 -6.87 -14.78
C PHE A 292 -13.42 -7.97 -15.85
N ARG A 293 -14.55 -8.35 -16.47
CA ARG A 293 -14.58 -9.39 -17.51
C ARG A 293 -13.65 -9.07 -18.68
N PRO A 294 -13.81 -7.93 -19.38
CA PRO A 294 -12.88 -7.55 -20.44
C PRO A 294 -11.50 -7.17 -19.91
N TRP A 295 -11.39 -6.62 -18.69
CA TRP A 295 -10.09 -6.26 -18.13
C TRP A 295 -9.16 -7.46 -17.92
N PHE A 296 -9.70 -8.66 -17.66
CA PHE A 296 -8.87 -9.87 -17.55
C PHE A 296 -8.10 -10.20 -18.83
N GLU A 297 -8.52 -9.69 -19.99
CA GLU A 297 -7.78 -9.86 -21.26
C GLU A 297 -6.39 -9.20 -21.22
N VAL A 298 -6.17 -8.19 -20.36
CA VAL A 298 -4.83 -7.59 -20.13
C VAL A 298 -3.79 -8.63 -19.69
N PHE A 299 -4.25 -9.72 -19.07
CA PHE A 299 -3.42 -10.80 -18.54
C PHE A 299 -3.48 -12.08 -19.39
N ALA A 300 -4.32 -12.13 -20.43
CA ALA A 300 -4.30 -13.22 -21.39
C ALA A 300 -2.99 -13.14 -22.18
N ALA A 301 -2.14 -14.15 -22.03
CA ALA A 301 -0.83 -14.18 -22.66
C ALA A 301 -0.92 -14.11 -24.20
N GLU A 302 -0.05 -13.31 -24.82
CA GLU A 302 0.57 -13.66 -26.11
C GLU A 302 1.83 -14.48 -25.85
#